data_AF-A0A4Y7JGG3-F1
#
_entry.id   AF-A0A4Y7JGG3-F1
#
_cell.length_a   1.000
_cell.length_b   1.000
_cell.length_c   1.000
_cell.angle_alpha   90.00
_cell.angle_beta   90.00
_cell.angle_gamma   90.00
#
_symmetry.space_group_name_H-M   'P 1'
#
loop_
_entity.id
_entity.type
_entity.pdbx_description
1 polymer ?
#
loop_
_entity_poly.entity_id
_entity_poly.type
_entity_poly.pdbx_seq_one_letter_code
_entity_poly.pdbx_strand_id
1 'polypeptide(L)'
;MHAILIEQYYLFQKVVEVLKNQSGPGGLHENTFFMVMGDHGQTLNGDHGGGTAEEVETSLFAMSLKNPPASIPSALDTASCILDSNGKKVRASTIQQLDFAATVTALLGIPIPYGRCNTHLSSIGRVNSELYGLSSGTWNLPVISANYKHSHLEKWMQNYANVLCINSWQVKRYIDAYSAALVIGFSLEDLRHVADMYDKAQSSWSQRSENFSSCGNETPYESCDASLTILQGQIDAYSNFLASVAELARSKWTEFDLKMMGVGLGIFVLSLFVHTVAIRRSDKLCQISPSNGDCHISLRAVAFLLLNFVLRFTTEVGLSKQEGPSAFMNLYPLRMLAIDHEHPVLAFVSDIVPMRTLILLSYLLVNSTTDITVVRAF
;
A
#
# COMPACT_ATOMS: atom_id res chain seq x y z
N MET A 1 5.15 -11.72 -27.93
CA MET A 1 4.69 -10.48 -27.24
C MET A 1 3.91 -9.57 -28.18
N HIS A 2 4.48 -9.14 -29.33
CA HIS A 2 3.80 -8.21 -30.25
C HIS A 2 2.44 -8.70 -30.79
N ALA A 3 2.31 -9.99 -31.16
CA ALA A 3 1.03 -10.56 -31.62
C ALA A 3 -0.05 -10.59 -30.52
N ILE A 4 0.32 -10.85 -29.26
CA ILE A 4 -0.59 -10.87 -28.10
C ILE A 4 -1.13 -9.46 -27.84
N LEU A 5 -0.28 -8.44 -27.92
CA LEU A 5 -0.70 -7.04 -27.74
C LEU A 5 -1.67 -6.59 -28.84
N ILE A 6 -1.44 -7.02 -30.08
CA ILE A 6 -2.33 -6.74 -31.21
C ILE A 6 -3.70 -7.42 -31.00
N GLU A 7 -3.72 -8.69 -30.60
CA GLU A 7 -4.97 -9.41 -30.30
C GLU A 7 -5.76 -8.76 -29.14
N GLN A 8 -5.06 -8.40 -28.05
CA GLN A 8 -5.68 -7.70 -26.92
C GLN A 8 -6.26 -6.34 -27.34
N TYR A 9 -5.56 -5.60 -28.20
CA TYR A 9 -6.06 -4.34 -28.74
C TYR A 9 -7.31 -4.53 -29.61
N TYR A 10 -7.33 -5.53 -30.49
CA TYR A 10 -8.51 -5.84 -31.30
C TYR A 10 -9.71 -6.27 -30.44
N LEU A 11 -9.48 -7.09 -29.43
CA LEU A 11 -10.51 -7.49 -28.48
C LEU A 11 -11.07 -6.29 -27.74
N PHE A 12 -10.20 -5.41 -27.24
CA PHE A 12 -10.60 -4.18 -26.56
C PHE A 12 -11.48 -3.29 -27.44
N GLN A 13 -11.07 -3.05 -28.70
CA GLN A 13 -11.86 -2.26 -29.66
C GLN A 13 -13.24 -2.88 -29.89
N LYS A 14 -13.29 -4.21 -30.09
CA LYS A 14 -14.54 -4.94 -30.30
C LYS A 14 -15.48 -4.86 -29.10
N VAL A 15 -14.95 -4.97 -27.88
CA VAL A 15 -15.75 -4.83 -26.65
C VAL A 15 -16.31 -3.41 -26.55
N VAL A 16 -15.48 -2.38 -26.76
CA VAL A 16 -15.92 -0.97 -26.73
C VAL A 16 -17.00 -0.70 -27.77
N GLU A 17 -16.87 -1.24 -28.99
CA GLU A 17 -17.86 -1.10 -30.05
C GLU A 17 -19.20 -1.73 -29.67
N VAL A 18 -19.20 -2.97 -29.19
CA VAL A 18 -20.42 -3.68 -28.76
C VAL A 18 -21.13 -2.92 -27.64
N LEU A 19 -20.37 -2.47 -26.64
CA LEU A 19 -20.88 -1.70 -25.51
C LEU A 19 -21.56 -0.40 -25.98
N LYS A 20 -20.91 0.37 -26.86
CA LYS A 20 -21.45 1.62 -27.40
C LYS A 20 -22.70 1.40 -28.26
N ASN A 21 -22.73 0.36 -29.07
CA ASN A 21 -23.87 0.07 -29.94
C ASN A 21 -25.14 -0.28 -29.14
N GLN A 22 -24.99 -0.68 -27.88
CA GLN A 22 -26.08 -1.09 -26.99
C GLN A 22 -26.31 -0.12 -25.82
N SER A 23 -25.70 1.07 -25.83
CA SER A 23 -25.80 2.05 -24.75
C SER A 23 -26.83 3.17 -24.97
N GLY A 24 -27.64 3.09 -26.03
CA GLY A 24 -28.75 4.03 -26.25
C GLY A 24 -29.80 3.98 -25.14
N PRO A 25 -30.71 4.97 -25.04
CA PRO A 25 -31.77 5.00 -24.02
C PRO A 25 -32.61 3.71 -24.03
N GLY A 26 -32.76 3.05 -22.89
CA GLY A 26 -33.43 1.75 -22.76
C GLY A 26 -32.61 0.54 -23.25
N GLY A 27 -31.36 0.76 -23.68
CA GLY A 27 -30.44 -0.29 -24.11
C GLY A 27 -29.80 -1.03 -22.94
N LEU A 28 -29.28 -2.24 -23.23
CA LEU A 28 -28.66 -3.12 -22.22
C LEU A 28 -27.52 -2.42 -21.45
N HIS A 29 -26.78 -1.55 -22.14
CA HIS A 29 -25.59 -0.90 -21.61
C HIS A 29 -25.77 0.60 -21.35
N GLU A 30 -27.02 1.08 -21.22
CA GLU A 30 -27.31 2.52 -20.97
C GLU A 30 -26.61 3.06 -19.71
N ASN A 31 -26.58 2.27 -18.62
CA ASN A 31 -25.95 2.64 -17.35
C ASN A 31 -24.68 1.80 -17.10
N THR A 32 -23.78 1.75 -18.08
CA THR A 32 -22.52 0.99 -17.95
C THR A 32 -21.33 1.93 -17.79
N PHE A 33 -20.48 1.61 -16.81
CA PHE A 33 -19.14 2.18 -16.65
C PHE A 33 -18.13 1.09 -17.02
N PHE A 34 -17.35 1.33 -18.07
CA PHE A 34 -16.35 0.38 -18.56
C PHE A 34 -14.96 0.82 -18.10
N MET A 35 -14.22 -0.09 -17.47
CA MET A 35 -12.88 0.16 -16.96
C MET A 35 -11.96 -1.01 -17.30
N VAL A 36 -10.75 -0.71 -17.76
CA VAL A 36 -9.68 -1.68 -18.03
C VAL A 36 -8.41 -1.14 -17.42
N MET A 37 -7.75 -1.92 -16.56
CA MET A 37 -6.50 -1.55 -15.92
C MET A 37 -5.52 -2.71 -15.97
N GLY A 38 -4.23 -2.40 -16.06
CA GLY A 38 -3.21 -3.38 -15.70
C GLY A 38 -3.09 -3.52 -14.18
N ASP A 39 -2.61 -4.68 -13.75
CA ASP A 39 -2.25 -4.97 -12.36
C ASP A 39 -0.88 -4.40 -12.01
N HIS A 40 0.10 -4.53 -12.91
CA HIS A 40 1.43 -3.94 -12.78
C HIS A 40 2.03 -3.60 -14.16
N GLY A 41 3.24 -3.01 -14.13
CA GLY A 41 4.04 -2.74 -15.32
C GLY A 41 5.00 -3.89 -15.64
N GLN A 42 5.77 -3.76 -16.72
CA GLN A 42 6.81 -4.72 -17.10
C GLN A 42 7.89 -4.05 -17.94
N THR A 43 9.16 -4.38 -17.69
CA THR A 43 10.27 -3.92 -18.55
C THR A 43 10.25 -4.62 -19.91
N LEU A 44 10.97 -4.08 -20.89
CA LEU A 44 11.12 -4.72 -22.22
C LEU A 44 11.76 -6.13 -22.15
N ASN A 45 12.50 -6.42 -21.08
CA ASN A 45 13.14 -7.72 -20.86
C ASN A 45 12.22 -8.72 -20.14
N GLY A 46 11.05 -8.26 -19.67
CA GLY A 46 10.08 -9.09 -18.98
C GLY A 46 10.12 -8.99 -17.45
N ASP A 47 10.95 -8.11 -16.89
CA ASP A 47 11.03 -7.91 -15.44
C ASP A 47 9.78 -7.18 -14.91
N HIS A 48 9.31 -7.58 -13.73
CA HIS A 48 8.10 -7.05 -13.09
C HIS A 48 8.18 -7.16 -11.55
N GLY A 49 9.39 -7.01 -11.00
CA GLY A 49 9.67 -7.06 -9.56
C GLY A 49 9.44 -5.73 -8.82
N GLY A 50 9.06 -4.67 -9.54
CA GLY A 50 8.72 -3.37 -8.97
C GLY A 50 9.92 -2.47 -8.62
N GLY A 51 11.09 -2.72 -9.23
CA GLY A 51 12.32 -1.96 -9.00
C GLY A 51 12.44 -0.70 -9.85
N THR A 52 11.76 -0.63 -11.00
CA THR A 52 11.77 0.53 -11.90
C THR A 52 10.38 1.12 -12.12
N ALA A 53 10.34 2.34 -12.67
CA ALA A 53 9.09 3.01 -13.03
C ALA A 53 8.26 2.17 -14.01
N GLU A 54 8.90 1.55 -14.99
CA GLU A 54 8.24 0.68 -15.98
C GLU A 54 7.59 -0.55 -15.36
N GLU A 55 8.04 -1.00 -14.18
CA GLU A 55 7.48 -2.15 -13.47
C GLU A 55 6.32 -1.78 -12.54
N VAL A 56 6.29 -0.53 -12.04
CA VAL A 56 5.25 -0.06 -11.08
C VAL A 56 4.17 0.82 -11.72
N GLU A 57 4.40 1.31 -12.94
CA GLU A 57 3.44 2.09 -13.70
C GLU A 57 2.66 1.21 -14.66
N THR A 58 1.35 1.43 -14.75
CA THR A 58 0.47 0.72 -15.67
C THR A 58 -0.63 1.63 -16.20
N SER A 59 -1.30 1.19 -17.27
CA SER A 59 -2.35 1.98 -17.92
C SER A 59 -3.73 1.69 -17.36
N LEU A 60 -4.55 2.73 -17.28
CA LEU A 60 -5.98 2.66 -16.95
C LEU A 60 -6.77 3.33 -18.08
N PHE A 61 -7.77 2.62 -18.60
CA PHE A 61 -8.80 3.16 -19.48
C PHE A 61 -10.14 3.13 -18.76
N ALA A 62 -10.88 4.23 -18.78
CA ALA A 62 -12.23 4.32 -18.23
C ALA A 62 -13.17 5.09 -19.16
N MET A 63 -14.40 4.62 -19.29
CA MET A 63 -15.42 5.22 -20.14
C MET A 63 -16.81 5.01 -19.53
N SER A 64 -17.55 6.10 -19.38
CA SER A 64 -18.99 6.05 -19.10
C SER A 64 -19.76 6.00 -20.42
N LEU A 65 -20.73 5.10 -20.53
CA LEU A 65 -21.57 4.95 -21.73
C LEU A 65 -22.84 5.81 -21.69
N LYS A 66 -23.17 6.35 -20.53
CA LYS A 66 -24.24 7.35 -20.38
C LYS A 66 -23.70 8.72 -20.76
N ASN A 67 -24.58 9.55 -21.34
CA ASN A 67 -24.35 10.93 -21.86
C ASN A 67 -23.19 11.70 -21.23
N PRO A 68 -22.50 12.55 -22.03
CA PRO A 68 -21.13 12.98 -21.75
C PRO A 68 -20.98 13.55 -20.33
N PRO A 69 -19.88 13.22 -19.65
CA PRO A 69 -19.66 13.66 -18.29
C PRO A 69 -19.68 15.19 -18.23
N ALA A 70 -20.19 15.69 -17.11
CA ALA A 70 -20.05 17.09 -16.74
C ALA A 70 -18.59 17.52 -16.90
N SER A 71 -18.38 18.77 -17.31
CA SER A 71 -17.07 19.39 -17.15
C SER A 71 -16.68 19.37 -15.68
N ILE A 72 -15.60 18.66 -15.34
CA ILE A 72 -14.98 18.69 -14.02
C ILE A 72 -14.36 20.10 -13.84
N PRO A 73 -14.36 20.69 -12.62
CA PRO A 73 -13.66 21.93 -12.39
C PRO A 73 -12.20 21.83 -12.84
N SER A 74 -11.67 22.87 -13.48
CA SER A 74 -10.26 22.89 -13.92
C SER A 74 -9.27 22.72 -12.75
N ALA A 75 -9.66 23.09 -11.53
CA ALA A 75 -8.87 22.88 -10.31
C ALA A 75 -8.75 21.39 -9.90
N LEU A 76 -9.60 20.52 -10.45
CA LEU A 76 -9.64 19.09 -10.17
C LEU A 76 -9.34 18.23 -11.41
N ASP A 77 -9.04 18.89 -12.55
CA ASP A 77 -8.47 18.30 -13.75
C ASP A 77 -6.95 18.22 -13.54
N THR A 78 -6.45 17.03 -13.22
CA THR A 78 -5.02 16.77 -13.07
C THR A 78 -4.37 16.33 -14.38
N ALA A 79 -5.14 16.32 -15.48
CA ALA A 79 -4.64 15.86 -16.76
C ALA A 79 -3.59 16.82 -17.33
N SER A 80 -2.41 16.29 -17.57
CA SER A 80 -1.31 16.98 -18.22
C SER A 80 -1.34 16.72 -19.73
N CYS A 81 -0.86 17.68 -20.52
CA CYS A 81 -0.71 17.47 -21.96
C CYS A 81 0.57 16.69 -22.25
N ILE A 82 0.43 15.47 -22.75
CA ILE A 82 1.52 14.61 -23.20
C ILE A 82 1.48 14.52 -24.74
N LEU A 83 2.63 14.36 -25.38
CA LEU A 83 2.69 14.06 -26.82
C LEU A 83 2.66 12.54 -27.01
N ASP A 84 1.76 12.06 -27.87
CA ASP A 84 1.79 10.66 -28.30
C ASP A 84 2.98 10.40 -29.26
N SER A 85 3.16 9.12 -29.63
CA SER A 85 4.21 8.69 -30.57
C SER A 85 4.14 9.36 -31.95
N ASN A 86 2.99 9.96 -32.29
CA ASN A 86 2.75 10.66 -33.55
C ASN A 86 2.80 12.19 -33.39
N GLY A 87 3.21 12.69 -32.23
CA GLY A 87 3.31 14.13 -31.92
C GLY A 87 1.95 14.80 -31.68
N LYS A 88 0.86 14.05 -31.52
CA LYS A 88 -0.46 14.60 -31.18
C LYS A 88 -0.54 14.82 -29.67
N LYS A 89 -1.06 15.98 -29.28
CA LYS A 89 -1.32 16.30 -27.86
C LYS A 89 -2.48 15.46 -27.35
N VAL A 90 -2.21 14.66 -26.33
CA VAL A 90 -3.18 13.85 -25.58
C VAL A 90 -3.15 14.34 -24.14
N ARG A 91 -4.31 14.43 -23.50
CA ARG A 91 -4.38 14.70 -22.06
C ARG A 91 -4.35 13.37 -21.30
N ALA A 92 -3.45 13.26 -20.33
CA ALA A 92 -3.35 12.10 -19.47
C ALA A 92 -3.16 12.55 -18.01
N SER A 93 -3.88 11.87 -17.13
CA SER A 93 -3.79 12.03 -15.68
C SER A 93 -3.24 10.77 -15.04
N THR A 94 -2.93 10.86 -13.75
CA THR A 94 -2.40 9.74 -12.97
C THR A 94 -3.31 9.44 -11.79
N ILE A 95 -3.37 8.17 -11.43
CA ILE A 95 -4.07 7.68 -10.24
C ILE A 95 -3.17 6.69 -9.51
N GLN A 96 -3.16 6.75 -8.19
CA GLN A 96 -2.47 5.78 -7.36
C GLN A 96 -3.34 4.53 -7.23
N GLN A 97 -2.77 3.32 -7.32
CA GLN A 97 -3.56 2.08 -7.12
C GLN A 97 -4.27 2.04 -5.75
N LEU A 98 -3.70 2.71 -4.75
CA LEU A 98 -4.30 2.93 -3.43
C LEU A 98 -5.71 3.55 -3.49
N ASP A 99 -5.93 4.43 -4.47
CA ASP A 99 -7.17 5.20 -4.66
C ASP A 99 -8.26 4.39 -5.38
N PHE A 100 -7.90 3.25 -5.98
CA PHE A 100 -8.79 2.44 -6.81
C PHE A 100 -10.02 1.96 -6.03
N ALA A 101 -9.82 1.36 -4.86
CA ALA A 101 -10.91 0.77 -4.07
C ALA A 101 -11.91 1.83 -3.59
N ALA A 102 -11.43 2.96 -3.06
CA ALA A 102 -12.28 4.08 -2.66
C ALA A 102 -13.06 4.64 -3.87
N THR A 103 -12.39 4.77 -5.02
CA THR A 103 -13.01 5.32 -6.24
C THR A 103 -14.11 4.41 -6.79
N VAL A 104 -13.85 3.12 -6.95
CA VAL A 104 -14.83 2.17 -7.50
C VAL A 104 -16.02 2.00 -6.55
N THR A 105 -15.78 1.95 -5.24
CA THR A 105 -16.88 1.84 -4.26
C THR A 105 -17.77 3.09 -4.27
N ALA A 106 -17.17 4.28 -4.40
CA ALA A 106 -17.92 5.52 -4.60
C ALA A 106 -18.73 5.53 -5.90
N LEU A 107 -18.17 5.03 -7.01
CA LEU A 107 -18.88 4.91 -8.30
C LEU A 107 -20.07 3.94 -8.24
N LEU A 108 -19.92 2.84 -7.50
CA LEU A 108 -20.96 1.82 -7.31
C LEU A 108 -22.01 2.21 -6.25
N GLY A 109 -21.76 3.27 -5.47
CA GLY A 109 -22.64 3.66 -4.35
C GLY A 109 -22.63 2.66 -3.19
N ILE A 110 -21.53 1.91 -3.01
CA ILE A 110 -21.37 0.95 -1.91
C ILE A 110 -20.41 1.52 -0.84
N PRO A 111 -20.47 1.02 0.41
CA PRO A 111 -19.58 1.49 1.47
C PRO A 111 -18.09 1.29 1.12
N ILE A 112 -17.28 2.28 1.49
CA ILE A 112 -15.82 2.22 1.32
C ILE A 112 -15.24 1.13 2.24
N PRO A 113 -14.37 0.23 1.73
CA PRO A 113 -13.92 -0.93 2.50
C PRO A 113 -13.17 -0.53 3.79
N TYR A 114 -13.67 -0.99 4.93
CA TYR A 114 -13.12 -0.71 6.27
C TYR A 114 -12.30 -1.88 6.87
N GLY A 115 -12.07 -2.96 6.13
CA GLY A 115 -11.30 -4.12 6.60
C GLY A 115 -11.70 -4.60 8.01
N ARG A 116 -12.90 -5.19 8.14
CA ARG A 116 -13.26 -5.97 9.34
C ARG A 116 -13.29 -7.45 9.00
N CYS A 117 -13.01 -8.29 10.01
CA CYS A 117 -12.91 -9.75 10.03
C CYS A 117 -13.06 -10.40 8.65
N ASN A 118 -11.97 -11.01 8.18
CA ASN A 118 -11.89 -11.85 6.97
C ASN A 118 -11.66 -11.08 5.66
N THR A 119 -11.67 -9.75 5.69
CA THR A 119 -11.35 -8.90 4.52
C THR A 119 -9.98 -8.24 4.74
N HIS A 120 -8.97 -8.60 3.95
CA HIS A 120 -7.59 -8.08 4.07
C HIS A 120 -7.39 -6.66 3.52
N LEU A 121 -8.47 -5.98 3.10
CA LEU A 121 -8.39 -4.71 2.38
C LEU A 121 -9.21 -3.63 3.10
N SER A 122 -8.52 -2.76 3.81
CA SER A 122 -9.02 -1.41 4.13
C SER A 122 -8.49 -0.44 3.09
N SER A 123 -9.36 0.39 2.52
CA SER A 123 -8.89 1.49 1.69
C SER A 123 -8.45 2.65 2.58
N ILE A 124 -7.26 3.17 2.32
CA ILE A 124 -6.79 4.47 2.84
C ILE A 124 -6.60 5.49 1.71
N GLY A 125 -7.06 5.14 0.51
CA GLY A 125 -6.92 5.97 -0.67
C GLY A 125 -7.95 7.09 -0.74
N ARG A 126 -7.74 7.99 -1.68
CA ARG A 126 -8.67 9.07 -2.00
C ARG A 126 -9.56 8.68 -3.18
N VAL A 127 -10.84 9.06 -3.14
CA VAL A 127 -11.70 8.96 -4.33
C VAL A 127 -11.14 9.89 -5.42
N ASN A 128 -10.79 9.35 -6.58
CA ASN A 128 -10.23 10.13 -7.68
C ASN A 128 -11.32 10.99 -8.36
N SER A 129 -11.07 12.30 -8.48
CA SER A 129 -12.02 13.28 -9.02
C SER A 129 -12.37 13.00 -10.48
N GLU A 130 -11.40 12.61 -11.30
CA GLU A 130 -11.58 12.42 -12.74
C GLU A 130 -12.44 11.20 -13.05
N LEU A 131 -12.10 10.04 -12.47
CA LEU A 131 -12.89 8.83 -12.59
C LEU A 131 -14.29 9.01 -11.99
N TYR A 132 -14.39 9.67 -10.84
CA TYR A 132 -15.70 9.97 -10.25
C TYR A 132 -16.53 10.89 -11.17
N GLY A 133 -15.88 11.88 -11.79
CA GLY A 133 -16.49 12.80 -12.75
C GLY A 133 -17.06 12.13 -13.99
N LEU A 134 -16.49 11.02 -14.44
CA LEU A 134 -17.05 10.22 -15.54
C LEU A 134 -18.48 9.70 -15.25
N SER A 135 -18.86 9.54 -13.98
CA SER A 135 -20.20 9.09 -13.59
C SER A 135 -21.24 10.22 -13.47
N SER A 136 -20.84 11.49 -13.57
CA SER A 136 -21.71 12.64 -13.30
C SER A 136 -22.98 12.69 -14.16
N GLY A 137 -22.90 12.22 -15.41
CA GLY A 137 -24.06 12.12 -16.33
C GLY A 137 -25.08 11.04 -15.94
N THR A 138 -24.78 10.20 -14.95
CA THR A 138 -25.71 9.17 -14.46
C THR A 138 -26.69 9.70 -13.41
N TRP A 139 -26.41 10.85 -12.80
CA TRP A 139 -27.19 11.39 -11.70
C TRP A 139 -28.52 11.96 -12.20
N ASN A 140 -29.63 11.52 -11.60
CA ASN A 140 -30.96 12.05 -11.93
C ASN A 140 -31.04 13.54 -11.55
N LEU A 141 -30.89 14.43 -12.53
CA LEU A 141 -31.01 15.88 -12.37
C LEU A 141 -32.44 16.31 -12.75
N PRO A 142 -33.16 17.02 -11.86
CA PRO A 142 -34.41 17.69 -12.24
C PRO A 142 -34.11 18.71 -13.35
N VAL A 143 -34.85 18.63 -14.45
CA VAL A 143 -34.75 19.58 -15.56
C VAL A 143 -35.39 20.89 -15.14
N ILE A 144 -34.60 21.86 -14.67
CA ILE A 144 -35.04 23.25 -14.45
C ILE A 144 -34.16 24.18 -15.29
N SER A 145 -34.79 25.09 -16.03
CA SER A 145 -34.20 25.85 -17.13
C SER A 145 -33.24 26.98 -16.72
N ALA A 146 -32.34 27.28 -17.66
CA ALA A 146 -31.71 28.57 -17.98
C ALA A 146 -30.40 29.01 -17.29
N ASN A 147 -29.92 28.37 -16.21
CA ASN A 147 -28.57 28.63 -15.65
C ASN A 147 -27.70 27.34 -15.55
N TYR A 148 -27.51 26.69 -16.70
CA TYR A 148 -27.15 25.27 -16.82
C TYR A 148 -25.71 24.87 -16.44
N LYS A 149 -24.71 25.74 -16.57
CA LYS A 149 -23.30 25.34 -16.35
C LYS A 149 -22.87 25.41 -14.88
N HIS A 150 -23.21 26.48 -14.18
CA HIS A 150 -22.84 26.66 -12.77
C HIS A 150 -23.59 25.66 -11.86
N SER A 151 -24.87 25.40 -12.13
CA SER A 151 -25.68 24.45 -11.36
C SER A 151 -25.17 23.00 -11.45
N HIS A 152 -24.67 22.58 -12.62
CA HIS A 152 -24.12 21.24 -12.78
C HIS A 152 -22.75 21.09 -12.08
N LEU A 153 -21.91 22.12 -12.16
CA LEU A 153 -20.59 22.13 -11.52
C LEU A 153 -20.73 22.12 -9.99
N GLU A 154 -21.57 23.00 -9.46
CA GLU A 154 -21.84 23.11 -8.03
C GLU A 154 -22.38 21.79 -7.47
N LYS A 155 -23.37 21.18 -8.13
CA LYS A 155 -23.92 19.89 -7.70
C LYS A 155 -22.89 18.77 -7.77
N TRP A 156 -22.00 18.79 -8.77
CA TRP A 156 -20.89 17.85 -8.83
C TRP A 156 -19.91 18.03 -7.68
N MET A 157 -19.50 19.26 -7.41
CA MET A 157 -18.60 19.58 -6.30
C MET A 157 -19.24 19.20 -4.95
N GLN A 158 -20.54 19.43 -4.79
CA GLN A 158 -21.29 19.03 -3.61
C GLN A 158 -21.32 17.51 -3.43
N ASN A 159 -21.66 16.76 -4.48
CA ASN A 159 -21.66 15.30 -4.44
C ASN A 159 -20.25 14.73 -4.18
N TYR A 160 -19.22 15.33 -4.76
CA TYR A 160 -17.85 14.92 -4.54
C TYR A 160 -17.38 15.24 -3.12
N ALA A 161 -17.73 16.40 -2.57
CA ALA A 161 -17.46 16.74 -1.17
C ALA A 161 -18.16 15.77 -0.19
N ASN A 162 -19.41 15.38 -0.46
CA ASN A 162 -20.12 14.34 0.31
C ASN A 162 -19.35 13.01 0.32
N VAL A 163 -18.91 12.57 -0.85
CA VAL A 163 -18.14 11.33 -0.99
C VAL A 163 -16.80 11.41 -0.26
N LEU A 164 -16.08 12.53 -0.37
CA LEU A 164 -14.83 12.75 0.36
C LEU A 164 -15.03 12.82 1.89
N CYS A 165 -16.17 13.32 2.37
CA CYS A 165 -16.54 13.26 3.78
C CYS A 165 -16.65 11.80 4.26
N ILE A 166 -17.40 10.96 3.54
CA ILE A 166 -17.56 9.53 3.87
C ILE A 166 -16.22 8.80 3.80
N ASN A 167 -15.42 9.09 2.77
CA ASN A 167 -14.07 8.54 2.63
C ASN A 167 -13.18 8.91 3.81
N SER A 168 -13.11 10.20 4.13
CA SER A 168 -12.30 10.71 5.24
C SER A 168 -12.73 10.13 6.58
N TRP A 169 -14.02 9.96 6.80
CA TRP A 169 -14.54 9.33 8.00
C TRP A 169 -14.12 7.85 8.12
N GLN A 170 -14.20 7.08 7.02
CA GLN A 170 -13.72 5.69 7.02
C GLN A 170 -12.21 5.62 7.29
N VAL A 171 -11.42 6.47 6.62
CA VAL A 171 -9.95 6.49 6.76
C VAL A 171 -9.54 6.88 8.17
N LYS A 172 -10.17 7.92 8.75
CA LYS A 172 -9.95 8.35 10.14
C LYS A 172 -10.19 7.20 11.12
N ARG A 173 -11.35 6.55 11.00
CA ARG A 173 -11.69 5.39 11.83
C ARG A 173 -10.70 4.24 11.69
N TYR A 174 -10.17 4.03 10.49
CA TYR A 174 -9.21 2.97 10.25
C TYR A 174 -7.86 3.29 10.91
N ILE A 175 -7.33 4.50 10.71
CA ILE A 175 -6.06 4.92 11.32
C ILE A 175 -6.13 4.97 12.85
N ASP A 176 -7.26 5.40 13.42
CA ASP A 176 -7.44 5.39 14.88
C ASP A 176 -7.44 3.96 15.44
N ALA A 177 -8.15 3.04 14.77
CA ALA A 177 -8.19 1.64 15.19
C ALA A 177 -6.83 0.96 15.01
N TYR A 178 -6.15 1.23 13.90
CA TYR A 178 -4.81 0.71 13.60
C TYR A 178 -3.78 1.20 14.62
N SER A 179 -3.77 2.50 14.91
CA SER A 179 -2.80 3.11 15.83
C SER A 179 -3.01 2.71 17.29
N ALA A 180 -4.25 2.45 17.70
CA ALA A 180 -4.55 1.95 19.04
C ALA A 180 -4.10 0.48 19.27
N ALA A 181 -3.99 -0.32 18.20
CA ALA A 181 -3.75 -1.76 18.30
C ALA A 181 -2.27 -2.16 18.21
N LEU A 182 -1.35 -1.27 17.78
CA LEU A 182 0.04 -1.64 17.49
C LEU A 182 1.05 -0.91 18.38
N VAL A 183 1.98 -1.68 18.96
CA VAL A 183 3.05 -1.21 19.86
C VAL A 183 4.16 -0.46 19.11
N ILE A 184 4.33 -0.71 17.81
CA ILE A 184 5.25 -0.01 16.91
C ILE A 184 4.39 0.69 15.86
N GLY A 185 4.00 1.94 16.13
CA GLY A 185 3.03 2.69 15.34
C GLY A 185 3.49 4.11 14.99
N PHE A 186 2.57 4.88 14.41
CA PHE A 186 2.73 6.30 14.11
C PHE A 186 3.11 7.11 15.36
N SER A 187 3.90 8.18 15.20
CA SER A 187 4.22 9.03 16.34
C SER A 187 2.97 9.77 16.85
N LEU A 188 2.96 10.14 18.14
CA LEU A 188 1.85 10.90 18.70
C LEU A 188 1.69 12.27 18.02
N GLU A 189 2.78 12.85 17.53
CA GLU A 189 2.76 14.11 16.78
C GLU A 189 2.09 13.92 15.41
N ASP A 190 2.46 12.87 14.67
CA ASP A 190 1.83 12.54 13.38
C ASP A 190 0.33 12.27 13.55
N LEU A 191 -0.05 11.52 14.58
CA LEU A 191 -1.45 11.19 14.87
C LEU A 191 -2.26 12.44 15.24
N ARG A 192 -1.69 13.36 16.01
CA ARG A 192 -2.32 14.66 16.32
C ARG A 192 -2.45 15.50 15.06
N HIS A 193 -1.43 15.55 14.22
CA HIS A 193 -1.45 16.31 12.98
C HIS A 193 -2.60 15.86 12.06
N VAL A 194 -2.72 14.56 11.78
CA VAL A 194 -3.80 14.04 10.93
C VAL A 194 -5.18 14.20 11.58
N ALA A 195 -5.27 14.12 12.92
CA ALA A 195 -6.51 14.36 13.65
C ALA A 195 -6.97 15.82 13.54
N ASP A 196 -6.06 16.78 13.73
CA ASP A 196 -6.35 18.21 13.60
C ASP A 196 -6.81 18.57 12.18
N MET A 197 -6.18 17.97 11.15
CA MET A 197 -6.60 18.14 9.75
C MET A 197 -8.02 17.61 9.52
N TYR A 198 -8.34 16.44 10.07
CA TYR A 198 -9.68 15.87 9.99
C TYR A 198 -10.72 16.74 10.70
N ASP A 199 -10.43 17.18 11.92
CA ASP A 199 -11.34 18.00 12.72
C ASP A 199 -11.62 19.34 12.04
N LYS A 200 -10.60 19.96 11.44
CA LYS A 200 -10.75 21.18 10.63
C LYS A 200 -11.63 20.96 9.39
N ALA A 201 -11.47 19.82 8.70
CA ALA A 201 -12.32 19.49 7.56
C ALA A 201 -13.76 19.24 8.01
N GLN A 202 -13.97 18.56 9.14
CA GLN A 202 -15.29 18.21 9.65
C GLN A 202 -16.04 19.41 10.24
N SER A 203 -15.38 20.33 10.96
CA SER A 203 -16.02 21.52 11.53
C SER A 203 -16.59 22.43 10.43
N SER A 204 -15.85 22.55 9.32
CA SER A 204 -16.25 23.31 8.12
C SER A 204 -17.49 22.71 7.46
N TRP A 205 -17.66 21.38 7.54
CA TRP A 205 -18.83 20.67 7.04
C TRP A 205 -20.07 20.86 7.93
N SER A 206 -19.93 20.63 9.24
CA SER A 206 -21.06 20.65 10.19
C SER A 206 -21.74 22.01 10.25
N GLN A 207 -20.98 23.12 10.27
CA GLN A 207 -21.54 24.48 10.22
C GLN A 207 -22.36 24.75 8.95
N ARG A 208 -22.14 23.97 7.89
CA ARG A 208 -22.76 24.18 6.58
C ARG A 208 -23.99 23.33 6.34
N SER A 209 -24.03 22.10 6.86
CA SER A 209 -25.25 21.29 6.80
C SER A 209 -26.45 22.02 7.40
N GLU A 210 -26.21 22.91 8.38
CA GLU A 210 -27.25 23.76 8.99
C GLU A 210 -27.67 24.90 8.05
N ASN A 211 -26.72 25.56 7.37
CA ASN A 211 -26.99 26.69 6.47
C ASN A 211 -27.57 26.29 5.09
N PHE A 212 -27.24 25.11 4.56
CA PHE A 212 -27.72 24.65 3.25
C PHE A 212 -29.23 24.30 3.25
N SER A 213 -29.80 24.02 4.43
CA SER A 213 -31.25 23.83 4.64
C SER A 213 -32.10 25.06 4.29
N SER A 214 -31.47 26.22 4.12
CA SER A 214 -32.15 27.52 4.00
C SER A 214 -32.10 28.14 2.59
N CYS A 215 -31.46 27.50 1.62
CA CYS A 215 -31.44 27.98 0.22
C CYS A 215 -32.61 27.39 -0.58
N GLY A 216 -33.82 27.82 -0.25
CA GLY A 216 -35.01 27.63 -1.06
C GLY A 216 -35.48 28.97 -1.62
N ASN A 217 -35.35 29.12 -2.93
CA ASN A 217 -35.92 30.15 -3.81
C ASN A 217 -35.28 31.56 -3.77
N GLU A 218 -34.79 31.96 -4.96
CA GLU A 218 -34.37 33.31 -5.37
C GLU A 218 -33.11 33.88 -4.68
N THR A 219 -31.91 33.55 -5.17
CA THR A 219 -30.67 34.28 -4.81
C THR A 219 -29.90 34.83 -6.02
N PRO A 220 -29.30 36.04 -5.91
CA PRO A 220 -28.57 36.70 -7.00
C PRO A 220 -27.25 35.99 -7.36
N TYR A 221 -26.78 36.22 -8.58
CA TYR A 221 -25.56 35.65 -9.20
C TYR A 221 -24.28 35.72 -8.32
N GLU A 222 -24.13 36.71 -7.43
CA GLU A 222 -23.00 36.82 -6.49
C GLU A 222 -22.95 35.69 -5.44
N SER A 223 -24.10 35.06 -5.13
CA SER A 223 -24.19 33.97 -4.15
C SER A 223 -23.58 32.66 -4.66
N CYS A 224 -23.56 32.42 -5.97
CA CYS A 224 -23.13 31.14 -6.55
C CYS A 224 -21.60 31.00 -6.60
N ASP A 225 -20.88 32.09 -6.87
CA ASP A 225 -19.41 32.07 -6.94
C ASP A 225 -18.78 31.90 -5.55
N ALA A 226 -19.42 32.49 -4.53
CA ALA A 226 -19.13 32.23 -3.14
C ALA A 226 -19.31 30.73 -2.80
N SER A 227 -20.43 30.11 -3.22
CA SER A 227 -20.72 28.68 -2.99
C SER A 227 -19.67 27.74 -3.59
N LEU A 228 -19.23 28.00 -4.83
CA LEU A 228 -18.19 27.21 -5.49
C LEU A 228 -16.84 27.30 -4.76
N THR A 229 -16.42 28.50 -4.36
CA THR A 229 -15.18 28.71 -3.59
C THR A 229 -15.22 27.97 -2.24
N ILE A 230 -16.39 28.01 -1.61
CA ILE A 230 -16.74 27.37 -0.35
C ILE A 230 -16.71 25.83 -0.47
N LEU A 231 -17.19 25.27 -1.59
CA LEU A 231 -17.10 23.83 -1.90
C LEU A 231 -15.67 23.40 -2.24
N GLN A 232 -14.93 24.22 -2.99
CA GLN A 232 -13.53 23.96 -3.32
C GLN A 232 -12.69 23.83 -2.05
N GLY A 233 -12.79 24.78 -1.12
CA GLY A 233 -12.06 24.70 0.15
C GLY A 233 -12.39 23.47 0.99
N GLN A 234 -13.63 22.97 0.91
CA GLN A 234 -14.04 21.73 1.58
C GLN A 234 -13.42 20.48 0.93
N ILE A 235 -13.44 20.44 -0.41
CA ILE A 235 -12.80 19.38 -1.19
C ILE A 235 -11.31 19.35 -0.88
N ASP A 236 -10.66 20.51 -0.84
CA ASP A 236 -9.23 20.63 -0.54
C ASP A 236 -8.91 20.15 0.87
N ALA A 237 -9.71 20.53 1.88
CA ALA A 237 -9.51 20.10 3.26
C ALA A 237 -9.55 18.57 3.43
N TYR A 238 -10.58 17.91 2.88
CA TYR A 238 -10.65 16.43 2.92
C TYR A 238 -9.55 15.78 2.07
N SER A 239 -9.24 16.35 0.91
CA SER A 239 -8.20 15.82 0.03
C SER A 239 -6.82 15.87 0.68
N ASN A 240 -6.51 16.96 1.39
CA ASN A 240 -5.25 17.15 2.11
C ASN A 240 -5.16 16.18 3.30
N PHE A 241 -6.25 15.97 4.04
CA PHE A 241 -6.30 14.96 5.11
C PHE A 241 -5.99 13.56 4.57
N LEU A 242 -6.69 13.14 3.51
CA LEU A 242 -6.49 11.81 2.90
C LEU A 242 -5.06 11.64 2.35
N ALA A 243 -4.52 12.67 1.71
CA ALA A 243 -3.14 12.65 1.22
C ALA A 243 -2.12 12.52 2.37
N SER A 244 -2.30 13.28 3.46
CA SER A 244 -1.44 13.23 4.64
C SER A 244 -1.45 11.85 5.30
N VAL A 245 -2.63 11.23 5.46
CA VAL A 245 -2.74 9.86 5.97
C VAL A 245 -2.04 8.85 5.04
N ALA A 246 -2.22 8.96 3.72
CA ALA A 246 -1.59 8.07 2.78
C ALA A 246 -0.07 8.21 2.75
N GLU A 247 0.46 9.42 2.90
CA GLU A 247 1.90 9.68 3.03
C GLU A 247 2.46 9.10 4.33
N LEU A 248 1.78 9.36 5.45
CA LEU A 248 2.15 8.81 6.75
C LEU A 248 2.17 7.27 6.73
N ALA A 249 1.15 6.64 6.14
CA ALA A 249 1.07 5.21 5.94
C ALA A 249 2.24 4.67 5.10
N ARG A 250 2.56 5.29 3.96
CA ARG A 250 3.72 4.91 3.13
C ARG A 250 5.03 5.01 3.92
N SER A 251 5.18 6.04 4.76
CA SER A 251 6.38 6.21 5.60
C SER A 251 6.55 5.15 6.69
N LYS A 252 5.54 4.32 6.99
CA LYS A 252 5.60 3.36 8.10
C LYS A 252 5.32 1.92 7.70
N TRP A 253 4.49 1.68 6.70
CA TRP A 253 4.10 0.33 6.29
C TRP A 253 5.04 -0.31 5.27
N THR A 254 5.85 0.49 4.56
CA THR A 254 6.77 -0.02 3.53
C THR A 254 8.21 0.38 3.85
N GLU A 255 8.68 0.11 5.07
CA GLU A 255 10.07 0.35 5.43
C GLU A 255 10.83 -0.95 5.70
N PHE A 256 12.02 -1.02 5.11
CA PHE A 256 13.06 -1.94 5.54
C PHE A 256 13.90 -1.24 6.62
N ASP A 257 14.04 -1.87 7.79
CA ASP A 257 14.95 -1.33 8.81
C ASP A 257 16.40 -1.56 8.36
N LEU A 258 16.98 -0.54 7.70
CA LEU A 258 18.33 -0.58 7.15
C LEU A 258 19.39 -0.89 8.22
N LYS A 259 19.18 -0.49 9.47
CA LYS A 259 20.11 -0.78 10.56
C LYS A 259 20.08 -2.26 10.89
N MET A 260 18.88 -2.84 11.03
CA MET A 260 18.71 -4.27 11.30
C MET A 260 19.16 -5.14 10.12
N MET A 261 18.90 -4.71 8.88
CA MET A 261 19.45 -5.36 7.68
C MET A 261 20.98 -5.32 7.67
N GLY A 262 21.59 -4.17 8.01
CA GLY A 262 23.04 -4.03 8.11
C GLY A 262 23.63 -4.94 9.19
N VAL A 263 22.99 -5.04 10.36
CA VAL A 263 23.36 -5.99 11.41
C VAL A 263 23.25 -7.43 10.90
N GLY A 264 22.16 -7.77 10.23
CA GLY A 264 21.95 -9.09 9.62
C GLY A 264 23.03 -9.45 8.59
N LEU A 265 23.39 -8.51 7.71
CA LEU A 265 24.47 -8.69 6.74
C LEU A 265 25.84 -8.85 7.44
N GLY A 266 26.09 -8.09 8.50
CA GLY A 266 27.31 -8.22 9.30
C GLY A 266 27.43 -9.61 9.94
N ILE A 267 26.35 -10.12 10.53
CA ILE A 267 26.29 -11.48 11.09
C ILE A 267 26.52 -12.53 9.99
N PHE A 268 25.93 -12.35 8.81
CA PHE A 268 26.12 -13.24 7.66
C PHE A 268 27.59 -13.29 7.20
N VAL A 269 28.24 -12.14 7.05
CA VAL A 269 29.67 -12.07 6.65
C VAL A 269 30.58 -12.72 7.72
N LEU A 270 30.33 -12.44 9.00
CA LEU A 270 31.08 -13.05 10.09
C LEU A 270 30.92 -14.57 10.10
N SER A 271 29.70 -15.06 9.85
CA SER A 271 29.43 -16.49 9.71
C SER A 271 30.24 -17.11 8.56
N LEU A 272 30.23 -16.50 7.36
CA LEU A 272 31.02 -17.00 6.23
C LEU A 272 32.51 -17.05 6.54
N PHE A 273 33.03 -16.06 7.27
CA PHE A 273 34.41 -16.04 7.72
C PHE A 273 34.72 -17.21 8.66
N VAL A 274 33.90 -17.42 9.70
CA VAL A 274 34.05 -18.54 10.64
C VAL A 274 33.99 -19.89 9.91
N HIS A 275 33.04 -20.05 8.98
CA HIS A 275 32.93 -21.24 8.14
C HIS A 275 34.20 -21.48 7.30
N THR A 276 34.73 -20.45 6.66
CA THR A 276 35.95 -20.55 5.85
C THR A 276 37.16 -20.94 6.68
N VAL A 277 37.30 -20.36 7.88
CA VAL A 277 38.38 -20.71 8.82
C VAL A 277 38.23 -22.14 9.32
N ALA A 278 37.01 -22.57 9.64
CA ALA A 278 36.73 -23.93 10.11
C ALA A 278 37.03 -24.98 9.03
N ILE A 279 36.65 -24.74 7.77
CA ILE A 279 36.94 -25.63 6.63
C ILE A 279 38.46 -25.71 6.42
N ARG A 280 39.17 -24.58 6.32
CA ARG A 280 40.63 -24.57 6.12
C ARG A 280 41.39 -25.26 7.24
N ARG A 281 40.93 -25.12 8.49
CA ARG A 281 41.52 -25.81 9.64
C ARG A 281 41.20 -27.31 9.61
N SER A 282 40.04 -27.68 9.10
CA SER A 282 39.66 -29.09 8.92
C SER A 282 40.49 -29.79 7.85
N ASP A 283 40.71 -29.15 6.71
CA ASP A 283 41.56 -29.69 5.64
C ASP A 283 43.00 -29.89 6.12
N LYS A 284 43.58 -28.92 6.82
CA LYS A 284 44.92 -29.06 7.41
C LYS A 284 45.02 -30.23 8.40
N LEU A 285 44.01 -30.43 9.24
CA LEU A 285 44.02 -31.51 10.24
C LEU A 285 43.83 -32.89 9.61
N CYS A 286 43.03 -32.99 8.55
CA CYS A 286 42.80 -34.24 7.83
C CYS A 286 44.03 -34.60 6.94
N GLN A 287 44.86 -33.61 6.54
CA GLN A 287 46.14 -33.85 5.85
C GLN A 287 47.29 -34.32 6.77
N ILE A 288 47.25 -34.02 8.08
CA ILE A 288 48.32 -34.35 9.04
C ILE A 288 48.21 -35.80 9.56
N SER A 289 47.06 -36.47 9.42
CA SER A 289 46.85 -37.84 9.90
C SER A 289 46.39 -38.76 8.77
N PRO A 290 47.31 -39.41 8.01
CA PRO A 290 46.95 -40.25 6.87
C PRO A 290 46.64 -41.71 7.24
N SER A 291 46.35 -42.04 8.49
CA SER A 291 46.03 -43.43 8.88
C SER A 291 44.57 -43.62 9.27
N ASN A 292 43.87 -44.39 8.42
CA ASN A 292 42.63 -45.14 8.61
C ASN A 292 41.52 -44.56 9.49
N GLY A 293 40.39 -44.24 8.81
CA GLY A 293 39.05 -44.45 9.32
C GLY A 293 38.45 -43.28 10.09
N ASP A 294 37.54 -42.56 9.43
CA ASP A 294 36.57 -41.63 10.00
C ASP A 294 37.16 -40.39 10.70
N CYS A 295 37.77 -39.51 9.89
CA CYS A 295 38.06 -38.12 10.25
C CYS A 295 36.80 -37.51 10.89
N HIS A 296 36.98 -36.79 12.01
CA HIS A 296 36.06 -36.05 12.90
C HIS A 296 35.00 -35.10 12.24
N ILE A 297 34.55 -35.43 11.04
CA ILE A 297 33.68 -34.69 10.13
C ILE A 297 32.29 -34.50 10.75
N SER A 298 31.82 -35.43 11.61
CA SER A 298 30.46 -35.37 12.16
C SER A 298 30.23 -34.20 13.11
N LEU A 299 31.16 -33.87 14.02
CA LEU A 299 30.95 -32.77 14.98
C LEU A 299 31.02 -31.39 14.31
N ARG A 300 31.92 -31.24 13.32
CA ARG A 300 32.08 -30.00 12.55
C ARG A 300 30.93 -29.80 11.57
N ALA A 301 30.44 -30.86 10.93
CA ALA A 301 29.24 -30.82 10.11
C ALA A 301 28.00 -30.49 10.95
N VAL A 302 27.88 -31.04 12.16
CA VAL A 302 26.79 -30.68 13.09
C VAL A 302 26.85 -29.21 13.51
N ALA A 303 28.04 -28.68 13.82
CA ALA A 303 28.21 -27.26 14.12
C ALA A 303 27.90 -26.35 12.91
N PHE A 304 28.30 -26.77 11.71
CA PHE A 304 27.96 -26.09 10.45
C PHE A 304 26.44 -26.04 10.22
N LEU A 305 25.75 -27.18 10.42
CA LEU A 305 24.30 -27.29 10.26
C LEU A 305 23.54 -26.47 11.32
N LEU A 306 24.01 -26.47 12.57
CA LEU A 306 23.46 -25.64 13.65
C LEU A 306 23.62 -24.15 13.37
N LEU A 307 24.79 -23.71 12.86
CA LEU A 307 25.03 -22.31 12.54
C LEU A 307 24.16 -21.87 11.34
N ASN A 308 24.02 -22.71 10.32
CA ASN A 308 23.09 -22.48 9.21
C ASN A 308 21.64 -22.40 9.70
N PHE A 309 21.21 -23.30 10.58
CA PHE A 309 19.87 -23.28 11.16
C PHE A 309 19.60 -21.98 11.93
N VAL A 310 20.53 -21.54 12.78
CA VAL A 310 20.40 -20.30 13.55
C VAL A 310 20.35 -19.07 12.63
N LEU A 311 21.17 -19.02 11.59
CA LEU A 311 21.14 -17.93 10.61
C LEU A 311 19.84 -17.88 9.83
N ARG A 312 19.35 -19.04 9.39
CA ARG A 312 18.09 -19.14 8.64
C ARG A 312 16.92 -18.73 9.51
N PHE A 313 16.92 -19.18 10.77
CA PHE A 313 15.93 -18.81 11.76
C PHE A 313 15.95 -17.30 12.06
N THR A 314 17.12 -16.68 12.24
CA THR A 314 17.18 -15.22 12.49
C THR A 314 16.82 -14.39 11.27
N THR A 315 17.12 -14.85 10.04
CA THR A 315 16.61 -14.20 8.83
C THR A 315 15.09 -14.33 8.68
N GLU A 316 14.52 -15.50 8.98
CA GLU A 316 13.06 -15.72 8.93
C GLU A 316 12.33 -14.91 10.00
N VAL A 317 12.86 -14.82 11.22
CA VAL A 317 12.32 -13.96 12.30
C VAL A 317 12.47 -12.46 11.97
N GLY A 318 13.51 -12.07 11.23
CA GLY A 318 13.66 -10.71 10.73
C GLY A 318 12.57 -10.34 9.72
N LEU A 319 12.19 -11.27 8.85
CA LEU A 319 11.10 -11.10 7.89
C LEU A 319 9.72 -11.11 8.57
N SER A 320 9.52 -11.91 9.63
CA SER A 320 8.23 -11.98 10.33
C SER A 320 7.84 -10.69 11.06
N LYS A 321 8.80 -9.79 11.36
CA LYS A 321 8.51 -8.44 11.87
C LYS A 321 7.81 -7.54 10.85
N GLN A 322 7.82 -7.89 9.56
CA GLN A 322 7.11 -7.15 8.51
C GLN A 322 5.64 -7.57 8.35
N GLU A 323 5.18 -8.63 9.04
CA GLU A 323 3.79 -9.10 9.02
C GLU A 323 2.94 -8.55 10.19
N GLY A 324 3.18 -7.32 10.63
CA GLY A 324 2.31 -6.60 11.56
C GLY A 324 0.81 -6.59 11.23
N PRO A 325 0.36 -6.67 9.95
CA PRO A 325 -1.06 -6.77 9.63
C PRO A 325 -1.75 -8.05 10.14
N SER A 326 -1.00 -9.13 10.38
CA SER A 326 -1.56 -10.41 10.83
C SER A 326 -1.98 -10.40 12.31
N ALA A 327 -1.31 -9.62 13.16
CA ALA A 327 -1.67 -9.49 14.58
C ALA A 327 -2.99 -8.74 14.80
N PHE A 328 -3.27 -7.71 13.98
CA PHE A 328 -4.55 -6.99 13.97
C PHE A 328 -5.74 -7.91 13.63
N MET A 329 -5.50 -8.96 12.85
CA MET A 329 -6.53 -9.91 12.39
C MET A 329 -6.91 -10.97 13.43
N ASN A 330 -6.14 -11.13 14.52
CA ASN A 330 -6.34 -12.18 15.53
C ASN A 330 -7.15 -11.73 16.77
N LEU A 331 -7.63 -10.49 16.81
CA LEU A 331 -8.37 -9.95 17.96
C LEU A 331 -9.81 -10.47 18.14
N TYR A 332 -10.22 -11.49 17.38
CA TYR A 332 -11.48 -12.22 17.62
C TYR A 332 -11.22 -13.74 17.55
N PRO A 333 -11.42 -14.48 18.66
CA PRO A 333 -10.85 -15.80 18.80
C PRO A 333 -11.73 -16.84 18.12
N LEU A 334 -11.19 -17.51 17.10
CA LEU A 334 -11.53 -18.90 16.84
C LEU A 334 -10.25 -19.66 16.55
N ARG A 335 -9.92 -20.50 17.53
CA ARG A 335 -8.74 -21.36 17.66
C ARG A 335 -8.32 -22.01 16.33
N MET A 336 -7.09 -21.72 15.95
CA MET A 336 -6.19 -22.71 15.38
C MET A 336 -4.82 -22.44 16.01
N LEU A 337 -4.18 -23.48 16.57
CA LEU A 337 -2.94 -23.44 17.35
C LEU A 337 -1.91 -22.44 16.78
N ALA A 338 -1.90 -21.23 17.33
CA ALA A 338 -0.90 -20.21 17.06
C ALA A 338 -0.06 -20.08 18.32
N ILE A 339 1.27 -20.20 18.16
CA ILE A 339 2.23 -19.99 19.23
C ILE A 339 2.14 -18.51 19.62
N ASP A 340 1.81 -18.24 20.87
CA ASP A 340 1.67 -16.89 21.41
C ASP A 340 3.02 -16.15 21.41
N HIS A 341 3.17 -15.20 20.49
CA HIS A 341 4.37 -14.38 20.33
C HIS A 341 4.43 -13.16 21.26
N GLU A 342 3.40 -12.92 22.09
CA GLU A 342 3.40 -11.85 23.09
C GLU A 342 3.92 -12.30 24.46
N HIS A 343 4.33 -13.57 24.61
CA HIS A 343 4.87 -14.02 25.89
C HIS A 343 6.23 -13.32 26.15
N PRO A 344 6.38 -12.54 27.24
CA PRO A 344 7.60 -11.77 27.52
C PRO A 344 8.87 -12.63 27.68
N VAL A 345 8.69 -13.93 27.90
CA VAL A 345 9.76 -14.93 27.96
C VAL A 345 10.31 -15.22 26.56
N LEU A 346 9.48 -15.27 25.52
CA LEU A 346 9.90 -15.53 24.13
C LEU A 346 10.68 -14.35 23.54
N ALA A 347 10.28 -13.11 23.84
CA ALA A 347 11.03 -11.91 23.48
C ALA A 347 12.38 -11.80 24.22
N PHE A 348 12.40 -12.13 25.51
CA PHE A 348 13.64 -12.19 26.30
C PHE A 348 14.57 -13.30 25.81
N VAL A 349 14.01 -14.44 25.42
CA VAL A 349 14.74 -15.57 24.81
C VAL A 349 15.31 -15.16 23.45
N SER A 350 14.59 -14.43 22.60
CA SER A 350 15.09 -13.99 21.29
C SER A 350 16.26 -13.01 21.38
N ASP A 351 16.31 -12.18 22.42
CA ASP A 351 17.36 -11.16 22.56
C ASP A 351 18.59 -11.68 23.30
N ILE A 352 18.38 -12.50 24.34
CA ILE A 352 19.48 -12.95 25.22
C ILE A 352 20.12 -14.25 24.72
N VAL A 353 19.38 -15.17 24.12
CA VAL A 353 19.93 -16.46 23.68
C VAL A 353 20.99 -16.27 22.59
N PRO A 354 20.83 -15.40 21.57
CA PRO A 354 21.88 -15.18 20.58
C PRO A 354 23.16 -14.60 21.20
N MET A 355 23.05 -13.62 22.12
CA MET A 355 24.22 -13.06 22.80
C MET A 355 24.92 -14.10 23.71
N ARG A 356 24.16 -14.86 24.49
CA ARG A 356 24.70 -15.94 25.35
C ARG A 356 25.37 -17.03 24.52
N THR A 357 24.81 -17.36 23.36
CA THR A 357 25.35 -18.36 22.44
C THR A 357 26.65 -17.87 21.80
N LEU A 358 26.75 -16.59 21.43
CA LEU A 358 27.98 -15.98 20.92
C LEU A 358 29.09 -15.90 21.99
N ILE A 359 28.73 -15.60 23.25
CA ILE A 359 29.67 -15.60 24.38
C ILE A 359 30.16 -17.02 24.70
N LEU A 360 29.28 -18.02 24.66
CA LEU A 360 29.67 -19.42 24.85
C LEU A 360 30.57 -19.90 23.69
N LEU A 361 30.26 -19.51 22.46
CA LEU A 361 31.06 -19.80 21.27
C LEU A 361 32.47 -19.18 21.36
N SER A 362 32.57 -17.92 21.81
CA SER A 362 33.86 -17.26 22.00
C SER A 362 34.67 -17.88 23.14
N TYR A 363 34.02 -18.27 24.24
CA TYR A 363 34.66 -19.00 25.36
C TYR A 363 35.20 -20.37 24.92
N LEU A 364 34.41 -21.15 24.17
CA LEU A 364 34.84 -22.46 23.66
C LEU A 364 35.98 -22.33 22.65
N LEU A 365 35.97 -21.29 21.80
CA LEU A 365 37.06 -20.99 20.88
C LEU A 365 38.35 -20.64 21.62
N VAL A 366 38.30 -19.81 22.67
CA VAL A 366 39.46 -19.43 23.49
C VAL A 366 40.04 -20.61 24.26
N ASN A 367 39.21 -21.43 24.91
CA ASN A 367 39.69 -22.63 25.62
C ASN A 367 40.30 -23.67 24.66
N SER A 368 39.73 -23.82 23.47
CA SER A 368 40.28 -24.71 22.44
C SER A 368 41.62 -24.23 21.86
N THR A 369 41.99 -22.96 22.08
CA THR A 369 43.31 -22.42 21.74
C THR A 369 44.31 -22.52 22.90
N THR A 370 43.90 -22.49 24.16
CA THR A 370 44.79 -22.63 25.32
C THR A 370 45.21 -24.08 25.60
N ASP A 371 44.39 -25.08 25.25
CA ASP A 371 44.74 -26.49 25.37
C ASP A 371 45.88 -26.93 24.43
N ILE A 372 46.19 -26.13 23.41
CA ILE A 372 47.32 -26.39 22.49
C ILE A 372 48.68 -26.08 23.16
N THR A 373 48.69 -25.32 24.26
CA THR A 373 49.93 -24.99 24.99
C THR A 373 50.35 -26.06 26.00
N VAL A 374 49.42 -26.89 26.48
CA VAL A 374 49.71 -27.94 27.49
C VAL A 374 50.24 -29.23 26.86
N VAL A 375 49.97 -29.48 25.58
CA VAL A 375 50.45 -30.68 24.86
C VAL A 375 51.89 -30.52 24.31
N ARG A 376 52.57 -29.41 24.62
CA ARG A 376 53.99 -29.19 24.24
C ARG A 376 55.00 -29.45 25.36
N ALA A 377 54.58 -30.05 26.47
CA ALA A 377 55.48 -30.44 27.55
C ALA A 377 55.24 -31.88 27.99
N PHE A 378 55.46 -32.86 27.10
CA PHE A 378 55.96 -34.21 27.40
C PHE A 378 56.52 -34.84 26.13
#